data_AF-A0A8S3R9Y1-F1
#
_entry.id   AF-A0A8S3R9Y1-F1
#
_cell.length_a   1.000
_cell.length_b   1.000
_cell.length_c   1.000
_cell.angle_alpha   90.00
_cell.angle_beta   90.00
_cell.angle_gamma   90.00
#
_symmetry.space_group_name_H-M   'P 1'
#
loop_
_entity.id
_entity.type
_entity.pdbx_description
1 polymer ?
#
loop_
_entity_poly.entity_id
_entity_poly.type
_entity_poly.pdbx_seq_one_letter_code
_entity_poly.pdbx_strand_id
1 'polypeptide(L)'
;MKRKRNNNYGNKKRQWVTKRRKKQSSEVEPMEEVEDADNVTEATHEYCEDDVEINEIVKLLPIVIKEIARFGFLQYLLMLFNLIANKKFDFSNICFLLFCDILRFWSTPTTILMRYPFKETKQFWYIGKILFHGRFQRFMTGYKNTGQSCHTSKGFYDPDNALINFAVPSHIHIETFNTDLNLPDIKGPGKFDFMVKKVVSTNPSNSFALTFDGKKLAPGLTTDSGDVDLLGYEEIPLKIKQDQFQTMYKQIMDLYDRLKHFEDSVLSQLDKITTFKLSSPAYATTMIDDPTGA
;
A
#
# COMPACT_ATOMS: atom_id res chain seq x y z
N MET A 1 -4.01 11.68 -38.47
CA MET A 1 -4.80 10.96 -37.44
C MET A 1 -4.45 11.50 -36.05
N LYS A 2 -5.29 12.37 -35.46
CA LYS A 2 -5.07 12.94 -34.11
C LYS A 2 -5.93 12.20 -33.08
N ARG A 3 -5.30 11.59 -32.08
CA ARG A 3 -6.00 10.89 -30.96
C ARG A 3 -6.52 11.91 -29.94
N LYS A 4 -7.84 11.94 -29.73
CA LYS A 4 -8.50 12.66 -28.63
C LYS A 4 -8.24 11.92 -27.31
N ARG A 5 -7.65 12.59 -26.31
CA ARG A 5 -7.61 12.10 -24.92
C ARG A 5 -8.87 12.55 -24.21
N ASN A 6 -9.68 11.59 -23.78
CA ASN A 6 -10.91 11.80 -23.04
C ASN A 6 -10.61 11.57 -21.54
N ASN A 7 -10.48 12.64 -20.77
CA ASN A 7 -10.34 12.55 -19.30
C ASN A 7 -11.73 12.60 -18.68
N ASN A 8 -12.25 11.45 -18.28
CA ASN A 8 -13.51 11.33 -17.55
C ASN A 8 -13.23 10.72 -16.17
N TYR A 9 -12.93 11.56 -15.17
CA TYR A 9 -12.83 11.13 -13.78
C TYR A 9 -14.20 11.27 -13.12
N GLY A 10 -15.00 10.21 -13.26
CA GLY A 10 -16.28 10.06 -12.58
C GLY A 10 -16.10 9.77 -11.09
N ASN A 11 -16.45 10.74 -10.27
CA ASN A 11 -16.49 10.69 -8.81
C ASN A 11 -17.65 9.77 -8.36
N LYS A 12 -17.37 8.53 -7.97
CA LYS A 12 -18.38 7.61 -7.39
C LYS A 12 -18.15 7.43 -5.89
N LYS A 13 -18.83 8.27 -5.09
CA LYS A 13 -19.07 8.03 -3.66
C LYS A 13 -19.91 6.75 -3.51
N ARG A 14 -19.34 5.69 -2.92
CA ARG A 14 -20.08 4.50 -2.49
C ARG A 14 -20.54 4.72 -1.04
N GLN A 15 -21.84 4.89 -0.85
CA GLN A 15 -22.47 4.79 0.46
C GLN A 15 -22.54 3.31 0.87
N TRP A 16 -22.02 2.98 2.05
CA TRP A 16 -22.14 1.66 2.65
C TRP A 16 -23.43 1.59 3.46
N VAL A 17 -24.36 0.73 3.04
CA VAL A 17 -25.58 0.39 3.76
C VAL A 17 -25.25 -0.74 4.75
N THR A 18 -25.23 -0.43 6.04
CA THR A 18 -25.10 -1.44 7.11
C THR A 18 -26.45 -2.13 7.34
N LYS A 19 -26.61 -3.36 6.87
CA LYS A 19 -27.73 -4.25 7.28
C LYS A 19 -27.41 -4.88 8.64
N ARG A 20 -28.09 -4.41 9.69
CA ARG A 20 -28.18 -5.08 10.99
C ARG A 20 -29.01 -6.37 10.86
N ARG A 21 -28.41 -7.53 11.16
CA ARG A 21 -29.11 -8.80 11.29
C ARG A 21 -29.73 -8.90 12.69
N LYS A 22 -31.06 -9.02 12.78
CA LYS A 22 -31.78 -9.34 14.01
C LYS A 22 -31.45 -10.79 14.41
N LYS A 23 -31.05 -10.97 15.67
CA LYS A 23 -30.81 -12.27 16.31
C LYS A 23 -32.16 -12.84 16.74
N GLN A 24 -32.49 -14.03 16.26
CA GLN A 24 -33.71 -14.77 16.57
C GLN A 24 -33.47 -15.54 17.87
N SER A 25 -34.32 -15.30 18.87
CA SER A 25 -34.37 -16.05 20.13
C SER A 25 -35.13 -17.36 19.89
N SER A 26 -34.50 -18.50 20.19
CA SER A 26 -35.16 -19.80 20.25
C SER A 26 -35.59 -20.09 21.69
N GLU A 27 -36.84 -20.54 21.81
CA GLU A 27 -37.49 -21.06 23.01
C GLU A 27 -36.71 -22.19 23.67
N VAL A 28 -36.80 -22.23 25.00
CA VAL A 28 -36.31 -23.29 25.87
C VAL A 28 -37.51 -24.17 26.21
N GLU A 29 -37.50 -25.43 25.79
CA GLU A 29 -38.41 -26.45 26.30
C GLU A 29 -37.84 -27.09 27.58
N PRO A 30 -38.68 -27.47 28.56
CA PRO A 30 -38.26 -28.05 29.82
C PRO A 30 -37.90 -29.53 29.65
N MET A 31 -36.82 -29.91 30.31
CA MET A 31 -36.20 -31.23 30.30
C MET A 31 -36.92 -32.17 31.26
N GLU A 32 -37.40 -33.31 30.77
CA GLU A 32 -37.91 -34.43 31.57
C GLU A 32 -36.74 -35.17 32.25
N GLU A 33 -36.91 -35.47 33.54
CA GLU A 33 -36.06 -36.38 34.31
C GLU A 33 -36.27 -37.81 33.83
N VAL A 34 -35.19 -38.46 33.39
CA VAL A 34 -35.15 -39.91 33.18
C VAL A 34 -34.00 -40.47 34.01
N GLU A 35 -34.38 -41.32 34.96
CA GLU A 35 -33.50 -42.12 35.81
C GLU A 35 -32.88 -43.30 35.03
N ASP A 36 -31.70 -43.70 35.53
CA ASP A 36 -31.05 -45.00 35.44
C ASP A 36 -30.50 -45.53 34.10
N ALA A 37 -29.17 -45.55 34.01
CA ALA A 37 -28.42 -46.70 33.49
C ALA A 37 -26.94 -46.64 33.91
N ASP A 38 -26.53 -47.57 34.76
CA ASP A 38 -25.12 -47.95 34.95
C ASP A 38 -24.51 -48.31 33.58
N ASN A 39 -23.63 -47.46 33.08
CA ASN A 39 -22.85 -47.74 31.88
C ASN A 39 -21.37 -47.49 32.19
N VAL A 40 -20.63 -48.60 32.27
CA VAL A 40 -19.17 -48.62 32.35
C VAL A 40 -18.64 -47.90 31.12
N THR A 41 -18.22 -46.65 31.28
CA THR A 41 -17.51 -45.91 30.26
C THR A 41 -16.12 -46.53 30.11
N GLU A 42 -15.96 -47.38 29.09
CA GLU A 42 -14.67 -47.50 28.41
C GLU A 42 -14.22 -46.07 28.11
N ALA A 43 -13.11 -45.66 28.73
CA ALA A 43 -12.45 -44.41 28.42
C ALA A 43 -11.99 -44.51 26.96
N THR A 44 -12.85 -44.09 26.04
CA THR A 44 -12.45 -43.74 24.68
C THR A 44 -11.44 -42.63 24.85
N HIS A 45 -10.16 -42.99 24.75
CA HIS A 45 -9.04 -42.08 24.67
C HIS A 45 -9.38 -41.09 23.56
N GLU A 46 -9.85 -39.92 23.96
CA GLU A 46 -10.06 -38.77 23.09
C GLU A 46 -8.67 -38.42 22.58
N TYR A 47 -8.32 -38.97 21.41
CA TYR A 47 -7.09 -38.63 20.72
C TYR A 47 -7.15 -37.12 20.50
N CYS A 48 -6.26 -36.40 21.16
CA CYS A 48 -6.15 -34.96 20.98
C CYS A 48 -5.77 -34.72 19.51
N GLU A 49 -6.47 -33.82 18.81
CA GLU A 49 -6.16 -33.47 17.41
C GLU A 49 -4.68 -33.12 17.21
N ASP A 50 -4.04 -32.61 18.26
CA ASP A 50 -2.60 -32.32 18.35
C ASP A 50 -1.71 -33.54 18.08
N ASP A 51 -2.12 -34.75 18.49
CA ASP A 51 -1.31 -35.97 18.29
C ASP A 51 -1.25 -36.39 16.82
N VAL A 52 -2.28 -36.08 16.03
CA VAL A 52 -2.30 -36.38 14.59
C VAL A 52 -1.32 -35.46 13.86
N GLU A 53 -1.34 -34.16 14.15
CA GLU A 53 -0.44 -33.18 13.54
C GLU A 53 1.02 -33.46 13.89
N ILE A 54 1.32 -33.80 15.15
CA ILE A 54 2.67 -34.15 15.60
C ILE A 54 3.20 -35.36 14.82
N ASN A 55 2.37 -36.39 14.64
CA ASN A 55 2.77 -37.60 13.90
C ASN A 55 3.06 -37.32 12.42
N GLU A 56 2.35 -36.40 11.79
CA GLU A 56 2.67 -35.95 10.42
C GLU A 56 4.01 -35.21 10.36
N ILE A 57 4.26 -34.32 11.33
CA ILE A 57 5.55 -33.60 11.43
C ILE A 57 6.70 -34.59 11.57
N VAL A 58 6.56 -35.60 12.44
CA VAL A 58 7.58 -36.64 12.65
C VAL A 58 7.88 -37.41 11.36
N LYS A 59 6.87 -37.68 10.52
CA LYS A 59 7.05 -38.35 9.22
C LYS A 59 7.80 -37.48 8.21
N LEU A 60 7.56 -36.17 8.20
CA LEU A 60 8.20 -35.23 7.26
C LEU A 60 9.63 -34.86 7.68
N LEU A 61 9.93 -34.90 8.98
CA LEU A 61 11.18 -34.42 9.54
C LEU A 61 12.45 -35.03 8.88
N PRO A 62 12.55 -36.34 8.59
CA PRO A 62 13.73 -36.91 7.95
C PRO A 62 13.95 -36.37 6.53
N ILE A 63 12.88 -36.09 5.80
CA ILE A 63 12.93 -35.55 4.44
C ILE A 63 13.44 -34.11 4.50
N VAL A 64 12.87 -33.30 5.40
CA VAL A 64 13.27 -31.91 5.62
C VAL A 64 14.73 -31.82 6.05
N ILE A 65 15.19 -32.67 6.98
CA ILE A 65 16.58 -32.71 7.43
C ILE A 65 17.53 -33.04 6.28
N LYS A 66 17.19 -34.01 5.42
CA LYS A 66 17.99 -34.37 4.25
C LYS A 66 18.14 -33.21 3.27
N GLU A 67 17.05 -32.51 2.96
CA GLU A 67 17.09 -31.34 2.06
C GLU A 67 17.89 -30.19 2.68
N ILE A 68 17.67 -29.86 3.96
CA ILE A 68 18.43 -28.80 4.65
C ILE A 68 19.93 -29.14 4.70
N ALA A 69 20.28 -30.41 4.92
CA ALA A 69 21.66 -30.88 4.89
C ALA A 69 22.30 -30.75 3.50
N ARG A 70 21.54 -31.05 2.43
CA ARG A 70 21.99 -30.88 1.03
C ARG A 70 22.41 -29.44 0.72
N PHE A 71 21.74 -28.45 1.31
CA PHE A 71 22.08 -27.02 1.15
C PHE A 71 23.09 -26.50 2.18
N GLY A 72 23.63 -27.34 3.07
CA GLY A 72 24.64 -26.95 4.06
C GLY A 72 24.11 -26.18 5.27
N PHE A 73 22.79 -26.17 5.51
CA PHE A 73 22.16 -25.40 6.58
C PHE A 73 21.87 -26.21 7.86
N LEU A 74 22.32 -27.47 7.92
CA LEU A 74 22.00 -28.39 9.02
C LEU A 74 22.42 -27.86 10.40
N GLN A 75 23.57 -27.21 10.49
CA GLN A 75 24.07 -26.65 11.75
C GLN A 75 23.11 -25.59 12.31
N TYR A 76 22.56 -24.71 11.47
CA TYR A 76 21.63 -23.68 11.89
C TYR A 76 20.29 -24.26 12.37
N LEU A 77 19.83 -25.34 11.73
CA LEU A 77 18.64 -26.07 12.17
C LEU A 77 18.85 -26.69 13.56
N LEU A 78 20.01 -27.33 13.79
CA LEU A 78 20.36 -27.87 15.11
C LEU A 78 20.45 -26.77 16.18
N MET A 79 21.02 -25.61 15.85
CA MET A 79 21.04 -24.45 16.74
C MET A 79 19.61 -24.00 17.08
N LEU A 80 18.72 -23.92 16.09
CA LEU A 80 17.31 -23.56 16.30
C LEU A 80 16.62 -24.56 17.23
N PHE A 81 16.73 -25.86 16.97
CA PHE A 81 16.12 -26.88 17.84
C PHE A 81 16.66 -26.84 19.27
N ASN A 82 17.97 -26.64 19.44
CA ASN A 82 18.56 -26.47 20.77
C ASN A 82 18.02 -25.22 21.47
N LEU A 83 17.84 -24.10 20.77
CA LEU A 83 17.24 -22.89 21.37
C LEU A 83 15.78 -23.11 21.78
N ILE A 84 15.00 -23.81 20.96
CA ILE A 84 13.59 -24.13 21.24
C ILE A 84 13.49 -25.10 22.43
N ALA A 85 14.25 -26.20 22.41
CA ALA A 85 14.25 -27.20 23.50
C ALA A 85 14.64 -26.59 24.85
N ASN A 86 15.56 -25.62 24.84
CA ASN A 86 15.98 -24.89 26.03
C ASN A 86 15.08 -23.70 26.37
N LYS A 87 13.95 -23.49 25.66
CA LYS A 87 13.02 -22.36 25.84
C LYS A 87 13.70 -20.98 25.76
N LYS A 88 14.77 -20.86 24.97
CA LYS A 88 15.53 -19.63 24.74
C LYS A 88 15.12 -18.90 23.47
N PHE A 89 14.34 -19.55 22.61
CA PHE A 89 13.84 -18.94 21.38
C PHE A 89 12.54 -18.17 21.63
N ASP A 90 12.51 -16.90 21.24
CA ASP A 90 11.32 -16.06 21.34
C ASP A 90 10.47 -16.18 20.07
N PHE A 91 9.34 -16.88 20.18
CA PHE A 91 8.39 -17.03 19.06
C PHE A 91 7.60 -15.75 18.76
N SER A 92 7.65 -14.74 19.64
CA SER A 92 7.09 -13.40 19.38
C SER A 92 8.08 -12.50 18.61
N ASN A 93 9.30 -12.97 18.35
CA ASN A 93 10.29 -12.22 17.60
C ASN A 93 9.80 -11.92 16.17
N ILE A 94 9.90 -10.65 15.76
CA ILE A 94 9.40 -10.20 14.46
C ILE A 94 10.02 -10.96 13.28
N CYS A 95 11.30 -11.32 13.33
CA CYS A 95 11.95 -12.06 12.25
C CYS A 95 11.34 -13.45 12.07
N PHE A 96 11.01 -14.11 13.19
CA PHE A 96 10.36 -15.42 13.16
C PHE A 96 8.93 -15.31 12.61
N LEU A 97 8.15 -14.35 13.08
CA LEU A 97 6.78 -14.14 12.59
C LEU A 97 6.74 -13.80 11.09
N LEU A 98 7.70 -13.00 10.61
CA LEU A 98 7.86 -12.72 9.18
C LEU A 98 8.27 -13.96 8.38
N PHE A 99 9.11 -14.83 8.95
CA PHE A 99 9.44 -16.11 8.34
C PHE A 99 8.21 -17.02 8.23
N CYS A 100 7.37 -17.08 9.27
CA CYS A 100 6.09 -17.80 9.20
C CYS A 100 5.15 -17.23 8.11
N ASP A 101 5.11 -15.91 7.93
CA ASP A 101 4.36 -15.28 6.84
C ASP A 101 4.91 -15.70 5.46
N ILE A 102 6.23 -15.86 5.32
CA ILE A 102 6.84 -16.39 4.09
C ILE A 102 6.42 -17.85 3.86
N LEU A 103 6.51 -18.72 4.88
CA LEU A 103 6.08 -20.11 4.75
C LEU A 103 4.62 -20.21 4.29
N ARG A 104 3.73 -19.43 4.91
CA ARG A 104 2.33 -19.34 4.51
C ARG A 104 2.14 -18.87 3.08
N PHE A 105 2.91 -17.89 2.64
CA PHE A 105 2.86 -17.40 1.27
C PHE A 105 3.12 -18.53 0.26
N TRP A 106 4.16 -19.34 0.49
CA TRP A 106 4.51 -20.47 -0.38
C TRP A 106 3.52 -21.64 -0.26
N SER A 107 2.87 -21.82 0.89
CA SER A 107 1.87 -22.88 1.07
C SER A 107 0.48 -22.51 0.52
N THR A 108 0.23 -21.24 0.17
CA THR A 108 -1.09 -20.80 -0.28
C THR A 108 -1.20 -20.97 -1.80
N PRO A 109 -2.27 -21.55 -2.36
CA PRO A 109 -2.39 -21.71 -3.81
C PRO A 109 -2.44 -20.38 -4.58
N THR A 110 -2.83 -19.29 -3.91
CA THR A 110 -2.99 -17.97 -4.53
C THR A 110 -2.67 -16.86 -3.53
N THR A 111 -1.98 -15.80 -3.96
CA THR A 111 -1.63 -14.70 -3.06
C THR A 111 -2.81 -13.88 -2.54
N ILE A 112 -3.98 -13.96 -3.20
CA ILE A 112 -5.20 -13.25 -2.76
C ILE A 112 -5.67 -13.79 -1.41
N LEU A 113 -5.45 -15.08 -1.16
CA LEU A 113 -5.85 -15.76 0.06
C LEU A 113 -4.86 -15.55 1.21
N MET A 114 -3.74 -14.88 0.97
CA MET A 114 -2.73 -14.63 1.99
C MET A 114 -3.31 -13.76 3.11
N ARG A 115 -3.33 -14.30 4.32
CA ARG A 115 -3.75 -13.59 5.53
C ARG A 115 -2.57 -13.44 6.47
N TYR A 116 -2.41 -12.23 7.00
CA TYR A 116 -1.45 -11.90 8.05
C TYR A 116 -2.15 -12.11 9.39
N PRO A 117 -1.89 -13.20 10.13
CA PRO A 117 -2.59 -13.47 11.38
C PRO A 117 -2.02 -12.60 12.51
N PHE A 118 -0.71 -12.39 12.50
CA PHE A 118 0.03 -11.77 13.59
C PHE A 118 -0.16 -10.26 13.58
N LYS A 119 -0.36 -9.69 14.77
CA LYS A 119 -0.55 -8.24 14.92
C LYS A 119 0.78 -7.51 14.83
N GLU A 120 1.82 -8.14 15.36
CA GLU A 120 3.21 -7.69 15.39
C GLU A 120 3.75 -7.51 13.98
N THR A 121 3.47 -8.45 13.06
CA THR A 121 3.89 -8.32 11.66
C THR A 121 3.18 -7.17 10.96
N LYS A 122 1.86 -7.03 11.15
CA LYS A 122 1.10 -5.86 10.65
C LYS A 122 1.64 -4.55 11.19
N GLN A 123 1.95 -4.49 12.48
CA GLN A 123 2.51 -3.30 13.12
C GLN A 123 3.91 -2.97 12.58
N PHE A 124 4.77 -3.96 12.38
CA PHE A 124 6.06 -3.80 11.72
C PHE A 124 5.90 -3.19 10.33
N TRP A 125 5.00 -3.76 9.50
CA TRP A 125 4.73 -3.25 8.15
C TRP A 125 4.16 -1.83 8.16
N TYR A 126 3.27 -1.53 9.12
CA TYR A 126 2.69 -0.21 9.31
C TYR A 126 3.72 0.83 9.70
N ILE A 127 4.57 0.54 10.70
CA ILE A 127 5.64 1.44 11.16
C ILE A 127 6.63 1.69 10.01
N GLY A 128 7.06 0.64 9.31
CA GLY A 128 7.96 0.79 8.17
C GLY A 128 7.35 1.63 7.04
N LYS A 129 6.04 1.50 6.78
CA LYS A 129 5.31 2.39 5.85
C LYS A 129 5.29 3.83 6.36
N ILE A 130 5.08 4.09 7.64
CA ILE A 130 5.08 5.46 8.17
C ILE A 130 6.45 6.12 8.01
N LEU A 131 7.51 5.41 8.41
CA LEU A 131 8.87 5.98 8.45
C LEU A 131 9.49 6.16 7.08
N PHE A 132 9.23 5.23 6.15
CA PHE A 132 9.94 5.15 4.87
C PHE A 132 8.98 5.13 3.66
N HIS A 133 7.69 5.32 3.90
CA HIS A 133 6.63 5.36 2.88
C HIS A 133 6.64 4.12 1.97
N GLY A 134 6.26 4.30 0.71
CA GLY A 134 6.25 3.22 -0.27
C GLY A 134 7.64 2.68 -0.63
N ARG A 135 8.73 3.36 -0.27
CA ARG A 135 10.11 2.88 -0.56
C ARG A 135 10.42 1.62 0.24
N PHE A 136 10.00 1.58 1.50
CA PHE A 136 10.19 0.41 2.36
C PHE A 136 9.45 -0.81 1.82
N GLN A 137 8.17 -0.67 1.44
CA GLN A 137 7.42 -1.78 0.86
C GLN A 137 8.07 -2.33 -0.41
N ARG A 138 8.53 -1.43 -1.31
CA ARG A 138 9.23 -1.84 -2.54
C ARG A 138 10.54 -2.57 -2.24
N PHE A 139 11.34 -2.02 -1.34
CA PHE A 139 12.60 -2.62 -0.92
C PHE A 139 12.40 -4.02 -0.30
N MET A 140 11.47 -4.14 0.65
CA MET A 140 11.21 -5.39 1.36
C MET A 140 10.52 -6.44 0.51
N THR A 141 9.71 -6.04 -0.48
CA THR A 141 9.12 -7.00 -1.43
C THR A 141 10.21 -7.60 -2.31
N GLY A 142 11.18 -6.79 -2.73
CA GLY A 142 12.11 -7.13 -3.81
C GLY A 142 11.52 -6.82 -5.20
N TYR A 143 12.21 -7.27 -6.24
CA TYR A 143 11.73 -7.15 -7.61
C TYR A 143 10.62 -8.17 -7.86
N LYS A 144 9.36 -7.72 -7.81
CA LYS A 144 8.28 -8.49 -8.44
C LYS A 144 8.61 -8.57 -9.94
N ASN A 145 8.81 -9.78 -10.45
CA ASN A 145 9.32 -10.05 -11.80
C ASN A 145 8.92 -9.01 -12.86
N THR A 146 9.91 -8.56 -13.65
CA THR A 146 9.75 -7.72 -14.85
C THR A 146 8.68 -8.31 -15.78
N GLY A 147 7.51 -7.67 -15.84
CA GLY A 147 6.37 -8.11 -16.67
C GLY A 147 4.99 -7.88 -16.02
N GLN A 148 4.94 -7.75 -14.69
CA GLN A 148 3.67 -7.68 -13.94
C GLN A 148 3.07 -6.29 -13.77
N SER A 149 3.77 -5.22 -14.12
CA SER A 149 3.16 -3.89 -14.19
C SER A 149 2.14 -3.76 -15.33
N CYS A 150 2.08 -4.73 -16.25
CA CYS A 150 1.36 -4.57 -17.51
C CYS A 150 0.25 -5.60 -17.81
N HIS A 151 0.31 -6.86 -17.33
CA HIS A 151 -0.54 -7.93 -17.91
C HIS A 151 -1.23 -8.96 -17.00
N THR A 152 -1.08 -8.95 -15.68
CA THR A 152 -1.87 -9.87 -14.84
C THR A 152 -3.26 -9.29 -14.57
N SER A 153 -4.31 -10.04 -14.94
CA SER A 153 -5.66 -9.84 -14.42
C SER A 153 -5.58 -9.66 -12.90
N LYS A 154 -6.17 -8.56 -12.42
CA LYS A 154 -6.13 -8.08 -11.03
C LYS A 154 -5.93 -9.20 -9.98
N GLY A 155 -4.72 -9.30 -9.44
CA GLY A 155 -4.47 -9.88 -8.12
C GLY A 155 -4.10 -11.37 -8.04
N PHE A 156 -4.12 -12.15 -9.13
CA PHE A 156 -3.74 -13.56 -9.04
C PHE A 156 -2.23 -13.73 -9.27
N TYR A 157 -1.53 -14.30 -8.30
CA TYR A 157 -0.13 -14.64 -8.43
C TYR A 157 0.11 -16.06 -7.93
N ASP A 158 0.91 -16.79 -8.72
CA ASP A 158 1.43 -18.11 -8.43
C ASP A 158 2.68 -17.98 -7.56
N PRO A 159 2.65 -18.42 -6.30
CA PRO A 159 3.80 -18.34 -5.42
C PRO A 159 5.02 -19.08 -5.95
N ASP A 160 4.84 -20.20 -6.66
CA ASP A 160 5.96 -21.06 -7.08
C ASP A 160 6.98 -20.34 -7.97
N ASN A 161 6.53 -19.31 -8.69
CA ASN A 161 7.34 -18.50 -9.60
C ASN A 161 7.78 -17.16 -8.97
N ALA A 162 7.72 -17.04 -7.64
CA ALA A 162 8.00 -15.82 -6.89
C ALA A 162 9.45 -15.61 -6.49
N LEU A 163 10.00 -14.45 -6.89
CA LEU A 163 11.26 -13.93 -6.37
C LEU A 163 10.97 -12.82 -5.35
N ILE A 164 10.35 -13.20 -4.23
CA ILE A 164 10.07 -12.27 -3.12
C ILE A 164 11.09 -12.45 -2.00
N ASN A 165 11.46 -11.35 -1.34
CA ASN A 165 12.23 -11.41 -0.10
C ASN A 165 11.31 -11.65 1.11
N PHE A 166 10.17 -10.96 1.14
CA PHE A 166 9.15 -11.06 2.17
C PHE A 166 7.75 -11.03 1.58
N ALA A 167 6.80 -11.71 2.23
CA ALA A 167 5.38 -11.59 1.95
C ALA A 167 4.87 -10.23 2.46
N VAL A 168 5.02 -9.18 1.66
CA VAL A 168 4.63 -7.82 2.06
C VAL A 168 3.12 -7.60 1.88
N PRO A 169 2.37 -7.17 2.92
CA PRO A 169 0.96 -6.86 2.78
C PRO A 169 0.70 -5.74 1.78
N SER A 170 -0.46 -5.78 1.12
CA SER A 170 -0.85 -4.70 0.21
C SER A 170 -1.07 -3.38 0.96
N HIS A 171 -0.96 -2.27 0.24
CA HIS A 171 -1.18 -0.93 0.80
C HIS A 171 -2.52 -0.81 1.52
N ILE A 172 -3.59 -1.39 0.93
CA ILE A 172 -4.93 -1.38 1.50
C ILE A 172 -4.94 -2.10 2.85
N HIS A 173 -4.35 -3.29 2.94
CA HIS A 173 -4.30 -4.04 4.20
C HIS A 173 -3.60 -3.26 5.31
N ILE A 174 -2.53 -2.53 4.98
CA ILE A 174 -1.77 -1.72 5.94
C ILE A 174 -2.55 -0.47 6.35
N GLU A 175 -3.31 0.15 5.45
CA GLU A 175 -4.14 1.32 5.78
C GLU A 175 -5.37 0.98 6.59
N THR A 176 -5.97 -0.18 6.33
CA THR A 176 -7.10 -0.67 7.13
C THR A 176 -6.68 -1.25 8.47
N PHE A 177 -5.37 -1.40 8.70
CA PHE A 177 -4.87 -1.87 9.98
C PHE A 177 -5.08 -0.79 11.03
N ASN A 178 -6.07 -0.99 11.88
CA ASN A 178 -6.27 -0.18 13.05
C ASN A 178 -5.17 -0.54 14.06
N THR A 179 -4.17 0.33 14.18
CA THR A 179 -3.21 0.21 15.26
C THR A 179 -3.91 0.55 16.56
N ASP A 180 -3.77 -0.29 17.58
CA ASP A 180 -4.11 0.08 18.97
C ASP A 180 -3.29 1.26 19.49
N LEU A 181 -2.35 1.78 18.68
CA LEU A 181 -1.91 3.15 18.76
C LEU A 181 -3.14 4.04 18.53
N ASN A 182 -3.89 4.28 19.61
CA ASN A 182 -4.88 5.34 19.76
C ASN A 182 -4.16 6.70 19.64
N LEU A 183 -3.54 6.95 18.49
CA LEU A 183 -3.08 8.27 18.13
C LEU A 183 -4.37 9.08 17.98
N PRO A 184 -4.59 10.11 18.81
CA PRO A 184 -5.75 10.95 18.64
C PRO A 184 -5.74 11.50 17.22
N ASP A 185 -6.93 11.64 16.63
CA ASP A 185 -7.08 12.24 15.31
C ASP A 185 -6.64 13.71 15.41
N ILE A 186 -5.37 13.97 15.10
CA ILE A 186 -4.78 15.30 15.20
C ILE A 186 -5.29 16.12 14.02
N LYS A 187 -6.35 16.90 14.27
CA LYS A 187 -6.86 17.86 13.31
C LYS A 187 -6.49 19.26 13.75
N GLY A 188 -5.39 19.76 13.18
CA GLY A 188 -5.05 21.19 13.22
C GLY A 188 -3.84 21.56 14.07
N PRO A 189 -3.47 22.85 14.02
CA PRO A 189 -2.36 23.40 14.79
C PRO A 189 -2.66 23.42 16.29
N GLY A 190 -1.62 23.32 17.13
CA GLY A 190 -1.77 23.45 18.58
C GLY A 190 -0.77 22.61 19.37
N LYS A 191 -1.04 22.48 20.68
CA LYS A 191 -0.23 21.70 21.60
C LYS A 191 -0.69 20.25 21.61
N PHE A 192 0.23 19.33 21.30
CA PHE A 192 -0.04 17.89 21.34
C PHE A 192 0.18 17.30 22.73
N ASP A 193 -0.72 17.61 23.67
CA ASP A 193 -0.62 17.21 25.08
C ASP A 193 -0.46 15.70 25.28
N PHE A 194 -1.10 14.88 24.44
CA PHE A 194 -0.98 13.43 24.53
C PHE A 194 0.46 12.95 24.27
N MET A 195 1.19 13.59 23.35
CA MET A 195 2.61 13.27 23.11
C MET A 195 3.46 13.69 24.31
N VAL A 196 3.22 14.89 24.84
CA VAL A 196 3.93 15.40 26.02
C VAL A 196 3.73 14.44 27.21
N LYS A 197 2.47 14.07 27.50
CA LYS A 197 2.13 13.12 28.57
C LYS A 197 2.82 11.76 28.36
N LYS A 198 2.84 11.26 27.12
CA LYS A 198 3.47 9.97 26.80
C LYS A 198 4.99 10.00 26.98
N VAL A 199 5.64 11.09 26.57
CA VAL A 199 7.09 11.27 26.76
C VAL A 199 7.43 11.34 28.26
N VAL A 200 6.70 12.15 29.02
CA VAL A 200 6.88 12.29 30.47
C VAL A 200 6.64 10.97 31.20
N SER A 201 5.60 10.21 30.84
CA SER A 201 5.31 8.91 31.47
C SER A 201 6.39 7.86 31.21
N THR A 202 7.08 7.95 30.07
CA THR A 202 8.10 6.97 29.67
C THR A 202 9.46 7.31 30.28
N ASN A 203 9.72 8.59 30.56
CA ASN A 203 11.02 9.08 31.02
C ASN A 203 10.83 10.19 32.09
N PRO A 204 10.33 9.85 33.29
CA PRO A 204 9.91 10.84 34.28
C PRO A 204 11.05 11.67 34.88
N SER A 205 12.28 11.13 34.88
CA SER A 205 13.46 11.73 35.51
C SER A 205 14.35 12.53 34.55
N ASN A 206 14.06 12.51 33.25
CA ASN A 206 14.94 13.11 32.26
C ASN A 206 14.64 14.60 32.10
N SER A 207 15.68 15.42 32.03
CA SER A 207 15.55 16.81 31.58
C SER A 207 15.49 16.83 30.05
N PHE A 208 14.57 17.61 29.50
CA PHE A 208 14.39 17.76 28.06
C PHE A 208 14.64 19.20 27.64
N ALA A 209 15.32 19.39 26.51
CA ALA A 209 15.42 20.69 25.86
C ALA A 209 14.28 20.84 24.86
N LEU A 210 13.56 21.95 24.93
CA LEU A 210 12.51 22.28 23.97
C LEU A 210 13.13 23.08 22.82
N THR A 211 13.19 22.47 21.64
CA THR A 211 13.73 23.09 20.42
C THR A 211 12.60 23.37 19.45
N PHE A 212 12.58 24.58 18.89
CA PHE A 212 11.64 24.97 17.85
C PHE A 212 12.41 25.38 16.61
N ASP A 213 11.92 24.92 15.45
CA ASP A 213 12.40 25.35 14.15
C ASP A 213 11.18 25.62 13.24
N GLY A 214 11.31 26.61 12.38
CA GLY A 214 10.27 27.01 11.44
C GLY A 214 10.60 26.48 10.05
N LYS A 215 9.69 25.72 9.45
CA LYS A 215 9.79 25.34 8.04
C LYS A 215 8.96 26.28 7.18
N LYS A 216 9.59 26.94 6.21
CA LYS A 216 8.84 27.64 5.15
C LYS A 216 8.10 26.62 4.30
N LEU A 217 6.77 26.64 4.36
CA LEU A 217 5.91 25.82 3.51
C LEU A 217 5.63 26.57 2.20
N ALA A 218 5.46 25.82 1.12
CA ALA A 218 5.04 26.38 -0.16
C ALA A 218 3.53 26.68 -0.10
N PRO A 219 3.08 27.83 -0.63
CA PRO A 219 1.69 28.21 -0.55
C PRO A 219 0.78 27.13 -1.12
N GLY A 220 -0.25 26.77 -0.35
CA GLY A 220 -1.26 25.79 -0.74
C GLY A 220 -2.01 26.18 -2.00
N LEU A 221 -2.06 25.25 -2.97
CA LEU A 221 -2.77 25.45 -4.22
C LEU A 221 -4.26 25.10 -4.10
N THR A 222 -4.62 24.27 -3.11
CA THR A 222 -6.00 23.85 -2.85
C THR A 222 -6.30 23.84 -1.35
N THR A 223 -7.58 23.75 -0.99
CA THR A 223 -8.02 23.55 0.41
C THR A 223 -7.46 22.29 1.04
N ASP A 224 -7.03 21.33 0.22
CA ASP A 224 -6.61 19.99 0.63
C ASP A 224 -5.11 19.74 0.35
N SER A 225 -4.38 20.71 -0.21
CA SER A 225 -2.96 20.55 -0.55
C SER A 225 -2.15 21.84 -0.39
N GLY A 226 -1.07 21.71 0.41
CA GLY A 226 -0.15 22.76 0.77
C GLY A 226 -0.78 23.75 1.76
N ASP A 227 0.03 24.16 2.73
CA ASP A 227 -0.32 24.93 3.93
C ASP A 227 -1.28 24.27 4.94
N VAL A 228 -0.84 24.35 6.20
CA VAL A 228 -1.69 24.14 7.37
C VAL A 228 -2.29 25.50 7.66
N ASP A 229 -3.63 25.62 7.62
CA ASP A 229 -4.30 26.82 8.13
C ASP A 229 -3.86 27.03 9.58
N LEU A 230 -3.05 28.05 9.82
CA LEU A 230 -2.64 28.39 11.18
C LEU A 230 -3.76 29.12 11.94
N LEU A 231 -5.03 28.99 11.53
CA LEU A 231 -6.22 29.48 12.22
C LEU A 231 -6.14 30.98 12.61
N GLY A 232 -5.57 31.80 11.72
CA GLY A 232 -5.43 33.24 11.93
C GLY A 232 -4.15 33.68 12.64
N TYR A 233 -3.22 32.77 12.95
CA TYR A 233 -1.87 33.12 13.45
C TYR A 233 -0.88 33.49 12.33
N GLU A 234 -1.37 33.74 11.11
CA GLU A 234 -0.57 34.16 9.94
C GLU A 234 -0.70 35.68 9.72
N GLU A 235 0.38 36.34 9.29
CA GLU A 235 0.31 37.75 8.87
C GLU A 235 -0.69 37.98 7.72
N ILE A 236 -0.74 37.03 6.79
CA ILE A 236 -1.70 37.00 5.68
C ILE A 236 -2.45 35.67 5.78
N PRO A 237 -3.77 35.68 6.06
CA PRO A 237 -4.58 34.48 6.14
C PRO A 237 -4.47 33.58 4.91
N LEU A 238 -4.44 32.26 5.12
CA LEU A 238 -4.31 31.24 4.06
C LEU A 238 -5.30 31.45 2.91
N LYS A 239 -6.57 31.76 3.23
CA LYS A 239 -7.61 32.01 2.22
C LYS A 239 -7.22 33.13 1.25
N ILE A 240 -6.62 34.21 1.74
CA ILE A 240 -6.18 35.33 0.91
C ILE A 240 -5.04 34.89 -0.02
N LYS A 241 -4.08 34.11 0.49
CA LYS A 241 -2.99 33.56 -0.34
C LYS A 241 -3.52 32.63 -1.43
N GLN A 242 -4.50 31.78 -1.11
CA GLN A 242 -5.15 30.90 -2.07
C GLN A 242 -5.89 31.70 -3.16
N ASP A 243 -6.64 32.73 -2.77
CA ASP A 243 -7.37 33.60 -3.71
C ASP A 243 -6.41 34.35 -4.64
N GLN A 244 -5.29 34.86 -4.09
CA GLN A 244 -4.21 35.50 -4.87
C GLN A 244 -3.59 34.51 -5.87
N PHE A 245 -3.28 33.30 -5.42
CA PHE A 245 -2.72 32.26 -6.29
C PHE A 245 -3.70 31.88 -7.41
N GLN A 246 -4.97 31.63 -7.09
CA GLN A 246 -6.00 31.28 -8.09
C GLN A 246 -6.16 32.40 -9.13
N THR A 247 -6.09 33.67 -8.69
CA THR A 247 -6.13 34.83 -9.57
C THR A 247 -4.93 34.85 -10.52
N MET A 248 -3.71 34.67 -9.99
CA MET A 248 -2.49 34.57 -10.81
C MET A 248 -2.54 33.39 -11.79
N TYR A 249 -2.97 32.22 -11.32
CA TYR A 249 -3.09 31.02 -12.16
C TYR A 249 -4.06 31.26 -13.32
N LYS A 250 -5.23 31.86 -13.05
CA LYS A 250 -6.18 32.23 -14.09
C LYS A 250 -5.57 33.19 -15.12
N GLN A 251 -4.82 34.21 -14.67
CA GLN A 251 -4.12 35.13 -15.57
C GLN A 251 -3.08 34.41 -16.46
N ILE A 252 -2.33 33.46 -15.89
CA ILE A 252 -1.36 32.65 -16.64
C ILE A 252 -2.06 31.78 -17.69
N MET A 253 -3.17 31.14 -17.34
CA MET A 253 -3.92 30.29 -18.26
C MET A 253 -4.59 31.10 -19.37
N ASP A 254 -5.14 32.28 -19.06
CA ASP A 254 -5.67 33.22 -20.06
C ASP A 254 -4.58 33.66 -21.05
N LEU A 255 -3.36 33.91 -20.55
CA LEU A 255 -2.22 34.29 -21.38
C LEU A 255 -1.76 33.11 -22.27
N TYR A 256 -1.74 31.90 -21.72
CA TYR A 256 -1.44 30.68 -22.47
C TYR A 256 -2.44 30.45 -23.62
N ASP A 257 -3.75 30.62 -23.37
CA ASP A 257 -4.79 30.46 -24.40
C ASP A 257 -4.67 31.51 -25.50
N ARG A 258 -4.29 32.76 -25.15
CA ARG A 258 -4.00 33.82 -26.13
C ARG A 258 -2.77 33.49 -26.98
N LEU A 259 -1.68 33.02 -26.36
CA LEU A 259 -0.48 32.60 -27.08
C LEU A 259 -0.77 31.45 -28.03
N LYS A 260 -1.59 30.49 -27.59
CA LYS A 260 -1.99 29.35 -28.42
C LYS A 260 -2.86 29.79 -29.60
N HIS A 261 -3.81 30.70 -29.40
CA HIS A 261 -4.59 31.28 -30.50
C HIS A 261 -3.69 32.04 -31.49
N PHE A 262 -2.69 32.75 -30.98
CA PHE A 262 -1.72 33.44 -31.82
C PHE A 262 -0.88 32.46 -32.65
N GLU A 263 -0.37 31.38 -32.03
CA GLU A 263 0.35 30.30 -32.71
C GLU A 263 -0.51 29.67 -33.83
N ASP A 264 -1.75 29.29 -33.53
CA ASP A 264 -2.69 28.72 -34.50
C ASP A 264 -2.98 29.70 -35.66
N SER A 265 -3.08 31.00 -35.37
CA SER A 265 -3.28 32.05 -36.36
C SER A 265 -2.09 32.18 -37.31
N VAL A 266 -0.86 32.20 -36.77
CA VAL A 266 0.38 32.28 -37.56
C VAL A 266 0.53 31.04 -38.45
N LEU A 267 0.29 29.84 -37.91
CA LEU A 267 0.33 28.59 -38.68
C LEU A 267 -0.68 28.61 -39.84
N SER A 268 -1.91 29.08 -39.59
CA SER A 268 -2.92 29.22 -40.64
C SER A 268 -2.52 30.21 -41.74
N GLN A 269 -1.86 31.32 -41.40
CA GLN A 269 -1.36 32.28 -42.39
C GLN A 269 -0.21 31.69 -43.22
N LEU A 270 0.72 30.95 -42.61
CA LEU A 270 1.80 30.26 -43.30
C LEU A 270 1.27 29.21 -44.28
N ASP A 271 0.26 28.44 -43.90
CA ASP A 271 -0.39 27.47 -44.79
C ASP A 271 -1.02 28.15 -46.02
N LYS A 272 -1.67 29.31 -45.83
CA LYS A 272 -2.23 30.10 -46.94
C LYS A 272 -1.14 30.60 -47.90
N ILE A 273 -0.03 31.10 -47.38
CA ILE A 273 1.11 31.57 -48.19
C ILE A 273 1.75 30.41 -48.96
N THR A 274 1.93 29.26 -48.31
CA THR A 274 2.51 28.06 -48.92
C THR A 274 1.61 27.51 -50.04
N THR A 275 0.30 27.46 -49.79
CA THR A 275 -0.69 27.03 -50.79
C THR A 275 -0.74 27.99 -51.99
N PHE A 276 -0.67 29.31 -51.75
CA PHE A 276 -0.65 30.31 -52.82
C PHE A 276 0.61 30.22 -53.71
N LYS A 277 1.78 29.93 -53.13
CA LYS A 277 3.01 29.73 -53.91
C LYS A 277 2.93 28.49 -54.81
N LEU A 278 2.30 27.41 -54.34
CA LEU A 278 2.15 26.17 -55.11
C LEU A 278 1.09 26.26 -56.22
N SER A 279 0.10 27.14 -56.08
CA SER A 279 -0.96 27.35 -57.09
C SER A 279 -0.65 28.44 -58.11
N SER A 280 0.47 29.16 -57.96
CA SER A 280 0.86 30.20 -58.92
C SER A 280 1.44 29.56 -60.21
N PRO A 281 0.82 29.81 -61.38
CA PRO A 281 1.26 29.21 -62.66
C PRO A 281 2.68 29.63 -63.08
N ALA A 282 3.26 30.68 -62.47
CA ALA A 282 4.63 31.13 -62.73
C ALA A 282 5.72 30.15 -62.25
N TYR A 283 5.39 29.21 -61.34
CA TYR A 283 6.32 28.15 -60.91
C TYR A 283 6.16 26.82 -61.66
N ALA A 284 5.11 26.67 -62.49
CA ALA A 284 4.86 25.45 -63.25
C ALA A 284 5.60 25.40 -64.60
N THR A 285 6.34 26.45 -64.98
CA THR A 285 6.88 26.60 -66.35
C THR A 285 8.39 26.46 -66.48
N THR A 286 9.12 25.93 -65.48
CA THR A 286 10.59 25.77 -65.57
C THR A 286 11.11 24.34 -65.40
N MET A 287 10.24 23.32 -65.42
CA MET A 287 10.65 21.90 -65.36
C MET A 287 10.11 21.11 -66.56
N ILE A 288 10.26 21.64 -67.77
CA ILE A 288 10.12 20.86 -68.99
C ILE A 288 11.40 21.07 -69.82
N ASP A 289 12.15 19.97 -69.87
CA ASP A 289 13.10 19.55 -70.90
C ASP A 289 14.43 20.28 -71.04
N ASP A 290 15.46 19.68 -70.42
CA ASP A 290 16.77 19.57 -71.08
C ASP A 290 17.00 18.09 -71.46
N PRO A 291 16.69 17.68 -72.70
CA PRO A 291 16.91 16.34 -73.19
C PRO A 291 18.09 16.34 -74.16
N THR A 292 19.28 16.81 -73.78
CA THR A 292 20.50 16.51 -74.55
C THR A 292 21.77 16.73 -73.74
N GLY A 293 22.43 15.63 -73.37
CA GLY A 293 23.81 15.64 -72.88
C GLY A 293 24.35 14.22 -72.90
N ALA A 294 25.15 13.93 -73.92
CA ALA A 294 25.76 12.64 -74.28
C ALA A 294 26.60 11.99 -73.18
#